data_AF-A0A6A4H7V4-F1
#
_entry.id   AF-A0A6A4H7V4-F1
#
_cell.length_a   1.000
_cell.length_b   1.000
_cell.length_c   1.000
_cell.angle_alpha   90.00
_cell.angle_beta   90.00
_cell.angle_gamma   90.00
#
_symmetry.space_group_name_H-M   'P 1'
#
loop_
_entity.id
_entity.type
_entity.pdbx_description
1 polymer ?
#
loop_
_entity_poly.entity_id
_entity_poly.type
_entity_poly.pdbx_seq_one_letter_code
_entity_poly.pdbx_strand_id
1 'polypeptide(L)'
;PSPEHAENVPVVFPSNLPVSHRCDPGCCADLASYEEQMRDAQLRAALLNLQTHLHMKSQLLTYQTANVKAQGMVVKSQSVLRRNQQQIDLDTAKYQDTWQAMKNLRGKDSVGWRQLKPKDVRRMDGGEDKAVGIQCKRLGKKKMAVLQAEAKNNTANGGHSSSNDSDEGDKSDENQKSVQTKLKKARGAVGEGRRHVSWIW
;
A
#
# COMPACT_ATOMS: atom_id res chain seq x y z
N PRO A 1 31.33 21.52 -40.98
CA PRO A 1 30.09 21.05 -40.33
C PRO A 1 29.83 19.58 -40.69
N SER A 2 30.11 18.65 -39.76
CA SER A 2 29.75 17.24 -39.94
C SER A 2 28.23 17.12 -40.05
N PRO A 3 27.69 16.25 -40.92
CA PRO A 3 26.25 16.03 -40.99
C PRO A 3 25.75 15.56 -39.62
N GLU A 4 24.78 16.28 -39.05
CA GLU A 4 24.06 15.82 -37.87
C GLU A 4 23.32 14.55 -38.27
N HIS A 5 23.81 13.41 -37.79
CA HIS A 5 23.12 12.16 -38.04
C HIS A 5 21.86 12.13 -37.20
N ALA A 6 20.76 11.58 -37.74
CA ALA A 6 19.45 11.60 -37.10
C ALA A 6 19.44 10.98 -35.69
N GLU A 7 20.34 10.03 -35.42
CA GLU A 7 20.54 9.41 -34.11
C GLU A 7 21.07 10.36 -33.03
N ASN A 8 21.67 11.49 -33.41
CA ASN A 8 22.20 12.47 -32.45
C ASN A 8 21.15 13.50 -32.02
N VAL A 9 19.95 13.46 -32.61
CA VAL A 9 18.87 14.39 -32.27
C VAL A 9 18.10 13.84 -31.07
N PRO A 10 18.10 14.53 -29.91
CA PRO A 10 17.40 14.04 -28.73
C PRO A 10 15.88 14.09 -28.94
N VAL A 11 15.22 12.96 -28.68
CA VAL A 11 13.75 12.90 -28.70
C VAL A 11 13.22 13.60 -27.46
N VAL A 12 12.48 14.69 -27.67
CA VAL A 12 11.86 15.50 -26.61
C VAL A 12 10.34 15.40 -26.67
N PHE A 13 9.71 15.34 -25.50
CA PHE A 13 8.27 15.37 -25.38
C PHE A 13 7.73 16.82 -25.40
N PRO A 14 6.48 17.04 -25.85
CA PRO A 14 5.82 18.34 -25.76
C PRO A 14 5.85 18.97 -24.35
N SER A 15 5.73 18.17 -23.29
CA SER A 15 5.84 18.65 -21.90
C SER A 15 7.21 19.21 -21.51
N ASN A 16 8.27 18.87 -22.24
CA ASN A 16 9.62 19.42 -22.07
C ASN A 16 9.85 20.71 -22.89
N LEU A 17 8.92 21.05 -23.78
CA LEU A 17 8.99 22.27 -24.59
C LEU A 17 8.22 23.42 -23.93
N PRO A 18 8.68 24.67 -24.11
CA PRO A 18 7.89 25.86 -23.76
C PRO A 18 6.60 25.92 -24.58
N VAL A 19 5.54 26.49 -24.01
CA VAL A 19 4.18 26.51 -24.60
C VAL A 19 4.16 27.14 -26.00
N SER A 20 5.02 28.13 -26.26
CA SER A 20 5.14 28.80 -27.57
C SER A 20 5.61 27.89 -28.70
N HIS A 21 6.34 26.82 -28.40
CA HIS A 21 6.88 25.87 -29.38
C HIS A 21 6.01 24.62 -29.55
N ARG A 22 4.88 24.53 -28.83
CA ARG A 22 3.95 23.40 -28.92
C ARG A 22 2.91 23.55 -30.04
N CYS A 23 2.90 24.69 -30.72
CA CYS A 23 2.05 24.98 -31.87
C CYS A 23 2.89 25.05 -33.16
N ASP A 24 2.21 25.06 -34.31
CA ASP A 24 2.80 25.16 -35.66
C ASP A 24 3.87 26.28 -35.73
N PRO A 25 5.12 26.01 -36.18
CA PRO A 25 5.63 24.81 -36.89
C PRO A 25 6.29 23.73 -36.01
N GLY A 26 6.15 23.79 -34.68
CA GLY A 26 6.83 22.88 -33.76
C GLY A 26 6.22 21.48 -33.70
N CYS A 27 5.11 21.33 -32.96
CA CYS A 27 4.44 20.05 -32.78
C CYS A 27 3.27 19.87 -33.74
N CYS A 28 3.01 18.63 -34.17
CA CYS A 28 1.76 18.26 -34.84
C CYS A 28 0.56 18.52 -33.90
N ALA A 29 -0.58 18.94 -34.46
CA ALA A 29 -1.76 19.40 -33.73
C ALA A 29 -2.28 18.41 -32.65
N ASP A 30 -2.09 17.10 -32.84
CA ASP A 30 -2.58 16.07 -31.92
C ASP A 30 -1.52 15.52 -30.96
N LEU A 31 -0.24 15.88 -31.13
CA LEU A 31 0.85 15.26 -30.38
C LEU A 31 0.75 15.53 -28.87
N ALA A 32 0.28 16.72 -28.49
CA ALA A 32 0.03 17.07 -27.10
C ALA A 32 -1.10 16.22 -26.48
N SER A 33 -2.16 15.93 -27.24
CA SER A 33 -3.27 15.09 -26.79
C SER A 33 -2.83 13.63 -26.59
N TYR A 34 -2.00 13.09 -27.49
CA TYR A 34 -1.44 11.75 -27.32
C TYR A 34 -0.52 11.66 -26.11
N GLU A 35 0.34 12.66 -25.89
CA GLU A 35 1.16 12.71 -24.69
C GLU A 35 0.28 12.74 -23.44
N GLU A 36 -0.77 13.58 -23.42
CA GLU A 36 -1.69 13.69 -22.30
C GLU A 36 -2.32 12.33 -21.91
N GLN A 37 -2.83 11.59 -22.89
CA GLN A 37 -3.41 10.26 -22.67
C GLN A 37 -2.36 9.26 -22.17
N MET A 38 -1.14 9.30 -22.72
CA MET A 38 -0.03 8.46 -22.26
C MET A 38 0.34 8.78 -20.81
N ARG A 39 0.45 10.07 -20.44
CA ARG A 39 0.79 10.51 -19.07
C ARG A 39 -0.32 10.12 -18.08
N ASP A 40 -1.58 10.21 -18.48
CA ASP A 40 -2.73 9.77 -17.68
C ASP A 40 -2.68 8.25 -17.41
N ALA A 41 -2.38 7.45 -18.43
CA ALA A 41 -2.15 6.01 -18.28
C ALA A 41 -0.95 5.70 -17.36
N GLN A 42 0.16 6.43 -17.51
CA GLN A 42 1.35 6.27 -16.66
C GLN A 42 1.05 6.62 -15.20
N LEU A 43 0.25 7.66 -14.92
CA LEU A 43 -0.16 8.04 -13.57
C LEU A 43 -1.02 6.94 -12.92
N ARG A 44 -1.99 6.40 -13.64
CA ARG A 44 -2.81 5.27 -13.19
C ARG A 44 -1.96 4.04 -12.87
N ALA A 45 -1.07 3.66 -13.78
CA ALA A 45 -0.21 2.50 -13.62
C ALA A 45 0.75 2.66 -12.44
N ALA A 46 1.41 3.82 -12.32
CA ALA A 46 2.31 4.11 -11.20
C ALA A 46 1.57 4.08 -9.85
N LEU A 47 0.36 4.63 -9.78
CA LEU A 47 -0.45 4.61 -8.57
C LEU A 47 -0.86 3.19 -8.17
N LEU A 48 -1.29 2.36 -9.13
CA LEU A 48 -1.65 0.96 -8.89
C LEU A 48 -0.45 0.12 -8.43
N ASN A 49 0.71 0.30 -9.06
CA ASN A 49 1.94 -0.37 -8.66
C ASN A 49 2.38 0.06 -7.26
N LEU A 50 2.30 1.36 -6.96
CA LEU A 50 2.61 1.90 -5.64
C LEU A 50 1.70 1.28 -4.57
N GLN A 51 0.39 1.21 -4.80
CA GLN A 51 -0.56 0.55 -3.90
C GLN A 51 -0.20 -0.92 -3.67
N THR A 52 0.10 -1.64 -4.75
CA THR A 52 0.47 -3.05 -4.72
C THR A 52 1.74 -3.27 -3.90
N HIS A 53 2.78 -2.48 -4.15
CA HIS A 53 4.05 -2.62 -3.44
C HIS A 53 3.95 -2.19 -1.97
N LEU A 54 3.13 -1.18 -1.65
CA LEU A 54 2.83 -0.80 -0.28
C LEU A 54 2.07 -1.92 0.46
N HIS A 55 1.10 -2.55 -0.20
CA HIS A 55 0.38 -3.70 0.35
C HIS A 55 1.35 -4.86 0.63
N MET A 56 2.21 -5.19 -0.33
CA MET A 56 3.26 -6.20 -0.17
C MET A 56 4.19 -5.87 1.01
N LYS A 57 4.61 -4.61 1.18
CA LYS A 57 5.42 -4.17 2.33
C LYS A 57 4.70 -4.48 3.65
N SER A 58 3.40 -4.21 3.73
CA SER A 58 2.58 -4.50 4.92
C SER A 58 2.60 -5.98 5.29
N GLN A 59 2.37 -6.83 4.29
CA GLN A 59 2.35 -8.28 4.47
C GLN A 59 3.71 -8.82 4.87
N LEU A 60 4.78 -8.35 4.20
CA LEU A 60 6.15 -8.76 4.52
C LEU A 60 6.54 -8.41 5.96
N LEU A 61 6.17 -7.22 6.44
CA LEU A 61 6.44 -6.80 7.82
C LEU A 61 5.67 -7.63 8.85
N THR A 62 4.40 -7.94 8.56
CA THR A 62 3.56 -8.79 9.40
C THR A 62 4.14 -10.21 9.47
N TYR A 63 4.50 -10.77 8.33
CA TYR A 63 5.14 -12.08 8.22
C TYR A 63 6.48 -12.12 8.97
N GLN A 64 7.33 -11.10 8.81
CA GLN A 64 8.61 -11.01 9.50
C GLN A 64 8.42 -10.99 11.01
N THR A 65 7.47 -10.20 11.52
CA THR A 65 7.22 -10.05 12.96
C THR A 65 6.66 -11.33 13.62
N ALA A 66 5.94 -12.14 12.84
CA ALA A 66 5.33 -13.39 13.29
C ALA A 66 6.29 -14.60 13.22
N ASN A 67 7.06 -14.73 12.14
CA ASN A 67 7.73 -15.98 11.79
C ASN A 67 9.26 -15.95 11.89
N VAL A 68 9.88 -14.78 11.80
CA VAL A 68 11.35 -14.68 11.73
C VAL A 68 11.94 -14.63 13.14
N LYS A 69 12.51 -15.76 13.59
CA LYS A 69 13.15 -15.92 14.92
C LYS A 69 14.68 -16.11 14.84
N ALA A 70 15.20 -16.62 13.72
CA ALA A 70 16.61 -16.95 13.52
C ALA A 70 17.35 -15.91 12.67
N GLN A 71 18.61 -15.60 13.00
CA GLN A 71 19.39 -14.52 12.39
C GLN A 71 19.53 -14.64 10.86
N GLY A 72 19.75 -15.84 10.31
CA GLY A 72 19.84 -16.04 8.86
C GLY A 72 18.53 -15.72 8.10
N MET A 73 17.37 -15.96 8.72
CA MET A 73 16.06 -15.62 8.17
C MET A 73 15.80 -14.10 8.24
N VAL A 74 16.40 -13.40 9.21
CA VAL A 74 16.34 -11.92 9.31
C VAL A 74 17.02 -11.28 8.11
N VAL A 75 18.21 -11.76 7.71
CA VAL A 75 18.95 -11.20 6.57
C VAL A 75 18.20 -11.39 5.25
N LYS A 76 17.68 -12.61 5.02
CA LYS A 76 16.88 -12.90 3.81
C LYS A 76 15.60 -12.06 3.74
N SER A 77 14.86 -11.96 4.85
CA SER A 77 13.63 -11.14 4.90
C SER A 77 13.92 -9.65 4.73
N GLN A 78 15.01 -9.13 5.30
CA GLN A 78 15.44 -7.76 5.06
C GLN A 78 15.80 -7.51 3.59
N SER A 79 16.45 -8.47 2.92
CA SER A 79 16.77 -8.36 1.50
C SER A 79 15.52 -8.23 0.64
N VAL A 80 14.47 -9.02 0.92
CA VAL A 80 13.16 -8.91 0.23
C VAL A 80 12.51 -7.56 0.51
N LEU A 81 12.51 -7.12 1.77
CA LEU A 81 11.94 -5.82 2.16
C LEU A 81 12.65 -4.64 1.46
N ARG A 82 13.98 -4.69 1.36
CA ARG A 82 14.78 -3.67 0.65
C ARG A 82 14.45 -3.62 -0.85
N ARG A 83 14.29 -4.77 -1.51
CA ARG A 83 13.87 -4.80 -2.93
C ARG A 83 12.49 -4.18 -3.10
N ASN A 84 11.54 -4.52 -2.23
CA ASN A 84 10.21 -3.92 -2.27
C ASN A 84 10.26 -2.40 -2.02
N GLN A 85 11.10 -1.93 -1.10
CA GLN A 85 11.30 -0.50 -0.88
C GLN A 85 11.85 0.20 -2.14
N GLN A 86 12.82 -0.40 -2.83
CA GLN A 86 13.34 0.15 -4.08
C GLN A 86 12.23 0.28 -5.13
N GLN A 87 11.33 -0.69 -5.23
CA GLN A 87 10.18 -0.59 -6.15
C GLN A 87 9.23 0.54 -5.77
N ILE A 88 8.94 0.71 -4.47
CA ILE A 88 8.14 1.85 -3.97
C ILE A 88 8.79 3.18 -4.35
N ASP A 89 10.11 3.31 -4.16
CA ASP A 89 10.84 4.54 -4.47
C ASP A 89 10.81 4.82 -5.99
N LEU A 90 10.97 3.79 -6.82
CA LEU A 90 10.87 3.90 -8.28
C LEU A 90 9.47 4.29 -8.76
N ASP A 91 8.42 3.67 -8.22
CA ASP A 91 7.03 4.02 -8.59
C ASP A 91 6.65 5.43 -8.11
N THR A 92 7.17 5.83 -6.94
CA THR A 92 7.01 7.19 -6.42
C THR A 92 7.66 8.22 -7.36
N ALA A 93 8.91 7.96 -7.78
CA ALA A 93 9.62 8.82 -8.72
C ALA A 93 8.87 8.92 -10.06
N LYS A 94 8.47 7.77 -10.63
CA LYS A 94 7.67 7.73 -11.87
C LYS A 94 6.38 8.53 -11.75
N TYR A 95 5.65 8.38 -10.64
CA TYR A 95 4.42 9.16 -10.42
C TYR A 95 4.71 10.66 -10.39
N GLN A 96 5.73 11.08 -9.66
CA GLN A 96 6.09 12.50 -9.53
C GLN A 96 6.58 13.10 -10.85
N ASP A 97 7.42 12.38 -11.59
CA ASP A 97 7.94 12.80 -12.89
C ASP A 97 6.80 12.94 -13.91
N THR A 98 5.92 11.94 -13.99
CA THR A 98 4.76 11.98 -14.88
C THR A 98 3.76 13.07 -14.45
N TRP A 99 3.54 13.26 -13.15
CA TRP A 99 2.68 14.34 -12.65
C TRP A 99 3.23 15.72 -13.01
N GLN A 100 4.55 15.91 -12.90
CA GLN A 100 5.21 17.14 -13.29
C GLN A 100 5.15 17.38 -14.80
N ALA A 101 5.33 16.35 -15.62
CA ALA A 101 5.16 16.43 -17.06
C ALA A 101 3.70 16.78 -17.44
N MET A 102 2.72 16.15 -16.79
CA MET A 102 1.30 16.44 -16.98
C MET A 102 0.95 17.89 -16.59
N LYS A 103 1.53 18.38 -15.49
CA LYS A 103 1.43 19.78 -15.07
C LYS A 103 2.04 20.74 -16.08
N ASN A 104 3.21 20.40 -16.63
CA ASN A 104 3.84 21.23 -17.67
C ASN A 104 3.01 21.24 -18.95
N LEU A 105 2.31 20.16 -19.27
CA LEU A 105 1.47 20.03 -20.47
C LEU A 105 0.18 20.85 -20.35
N ARG A 106 -0.59 20.66 -19.26
CA ARG A 106 -1.91 21.30 -19.06
C ARG A 106 -1.87 22.69 -18.39
N GLY A 107 -0.79 23.02 -17.70
CA GLY A 107 -0.68 24.23 -16.87
C GLY A 107 -0.97 23.99 -15.39
N LYS A 108 -0.90 25.06 -14.60
CA LYS A 108 -0.73 25.01 -13.13
C LYS A 108 -1.91 24.40 -12.36
N ASP A 109 -3.12 24.44 -12.92
CA ASP A 109 -4.37 24.26 -12.15
C ASP A 109 -5.31 23.14 -12.65
N SER A 110 -4.95 22.39 -13.71
CA SER A 110 -5.87 21.47 -14.42
C SER A 110 -5.38 20.02 -14.56
N VAL A 111 -4.43 19.60 -13.72
CA VAL A 111 -3.84 18.24 -13.81
C VAL A 111 -4.86 17.14 -13.50
N GLY A 112 -5.90 17.40 -12.70
CA GLY A 112 -6.92 16.41 -12.30
C GLY A 112 -6.42 15.33 -11.34
N TRP A 113 -5.10 15.18 -11.21
CA TRP A 113 -4.42 14.24 -10.32
C TRP A 113 -3.84 14.95 -9.09
N ARG A 114 -3.99 14.33 -7.90
CA ARG A 114 -3.40 14.86 -6.66
C ARG A 114 -1.88 14.68 -6.67
N GLN A 115 -1.15 15.70 -6.24
CA GLN A 115 0.30 15.59 -6.08
C GLN A 115 0.64 14.60 -4.96
N LEU A 116 1.47 13.60 -5.28
CA LEU A 116 1.95 12.62 -4.31
C LEU A 116 3.06 13.22 -3.43
N LYS A 117 2.76 13.42 -2.14
CA LYS A 117 3.74 13.90 -1.18
C LYS A 117 4.52 12.72 -0.57
N PRO A 118 5.76 12.93 -0.11
CA PRO A 118 6.50 11.90 0.63
C PRO A 118 5.76 11.37 1.87
N LYS A 119 4.85 12.16 2.43
CA LYS A 119 3.99 11.76 3.56
C LYS A 119 2.90 10.75 3.15
N ASP A 120 2.48 10.79 1.89
CA ASP A 120 1.45 9.89 1.37
C ASP A 120 2.05 8.49 1.14
N VAL A 121 3.29 8.45 0.65
CA VAL A 121 4.09 7.23 0.49
C VAL A 121 4.60 6.78 1.85
N ARG A 122 3.84 5.88 2.48
CA ARG A 122 4.15 5.42 3.83
C ARG A 122 5.53 4.77 3.90
N ARG A 123 6.48 5.45 4.54
CA ARG A 123 7.66 4.82 5.12
C ARG A 123 7.22 3.95 6.30
N MET A 124 6.91 2.67 6.05
CA MET A 124 6.79 1.65 7.13
C MET A 124 8.15 1.33 7.75
N ASP A 125 8.86 2.38 8.15
CA ASP A 125 10.20 2.34 8.70
C ASP A 125 10.15 2.69 10.21
N GLY A 126 8.99 3.15 10.70
CA GLY A 126 8.78 3.71 12.04
C GLY A 126 8.51 2.66 13.13
N GLY A 127 9.14 2.87 14.29
CA GLY A 127 8.97 2.06 15.51
C GLY A 127 7.55 1.96 16.08
N GLU A 128 6.60 2.70 15.51
CA GLU A 128 5.16 2.63 15.79
C GLU A 128 4.53 1.29 15.36
N ASP A 129 4.91 0.73 14.20
CA ASP A 129 4.45 -0.62 13.80
C ASP A 129 5.05 -1.72 14.70
N LYS A 130 6.29 -1.52 15.19
CA LYS A 130 6.91 -2.40 16.19
C LYS A 130 6.20 -2.31 17.55
N ALA A 131 5.83 -1.10 17.97
CA ALA A 131 5.12 -0.86 19.24
C ALA A 131 3.73 -1.50 19.25
N VAL A 132 2.99 -1.43 18.13
CA VAL A 132 1.69 -2.12 17.98
C VAL A 132 1.87 -3.64 18.01
N GLY A 133 2.90 -4.18 17.33
CA GLY A 133 3.21 -5.61 17.38
C GLY A 133 3.58 -6.11 18.79
N ILE A 134 4.36 -5.35 19.55
CA ILE A 134 4.71 -5.66 20.95
C ILE A 134 3.46 -5.60 21.84
N GLN A 135 2.63 -4.57 21.70
CA GLN A 135 1.37 -4.44 22.42
C GLN A 135 0.43 -5.62 22.13
N CYS A 136 0.30 -6.05 20.87
CA CYS A 136 -0.50 -7.22 20.49
C CYS A 136 0.05 -8.53 21.09
N LYS A 137 1.38 -8.74 21.08
CA LYS A 137 2.00 -9.90 21.74
C LYS A 137 1.72 -9.89 23.25
N ARG A 138 1.76 -8.73 23.90
CA ARG A 138 1.44 -8.58 25.33
C ARG A 138 -0.03 -8.89 25.62
N LEU A 139 -0.96 -8.36 24.82
CA LEU A 139 -2.39 -8.61 24.97
C LEU A 139 -2.73 -10.08 24.69
N GLY A 140 -2.11 -10.70 23.68
CA GLY A 140 -2.27 -12.12 23.38
C GLY A 140 -1.80 -13.02 24.53
N LYS A 141 -0.62 -12.74 25.11
CA LYS A 141 -0.14 -13.43 26.31
C LYS A 141 -1.09 -13.26 27.49
N LYS A 142 -1.60 -12.05 27.73
CA LYS A 142 -2.57 -11.78 28.79
C LYS A 142 -3.87 -12.55 28.59
N LYS A 143 -4.38 -12.61 27.35
CA LYS A 143 -5.62 -13.33 27.02
C LYS A 143 -5.47 -14.85 27.14
N MET A 144 -4.34 -15.40 26.70
CA MET A 144 -4.04 -16.82 26.90
C MET A 144 -3.85 -17.18 28.38
N ALA A 145 -3.21 -16.31 29.17
CA ALA A 145 -3.07 -16.53 30.61
C ALA A 145 -4.43 -16.52 31.33
N VAL A 146 -5.36 -15.65 30.92
CA VAL A 146 -6.73 -15.63 31.44
C VAL A 146 -7.47 -16.92 31.08
N LEU A 147 -7.45 -17.35 29.81
CA LEU A 147 -8.07 -18.61 29.39
C LEU A 147 -7.47 -19.83 30.11
N GLN A 148 -6.16 -19.83 30.36
CA GLN A 148 -5.48 -20.91 31.05
C GLN A 148 -5.79 -20.92 32.56
N ALA A 149 -6.02 -19.75 33.17
CA ALA A 149 -6.49 -19.63 34.55
C ALA A 149 -7.96 -20.06 34.69
N GLU A 150 -8.82 -19.68 33.74
CA GLU A 150 -10.21 -20.12 33.67
C GLU A 150 -10.32 -21.64 33.50
N ALA A 151 -9.49 -22.25 32.63
CA ALA A 151 -9.44 -23.70 32.47
C ALA A 151 -8.99 -24.44 33.74
N LYS A 152 -8.02 -23.89 34.48
CA LYS A 152 -7.57 -24.45 35.76
C LYS A 152 -8.65 -24.36 36.85
N ASN A 153 -9.41 -23.26 36.88
CA ASN A 153 -10.52 -23.10 37.82
C ASN A 153 -11.70 -24.01 37.51
N ASN A 154 -12.01 -24.25 36.23
CA ASN A 154 -13.05 -25.21 35.83
C ASN A 154 -12.66 -26.67 36.10
N THR A 155 -11.37 -27.00 36.09
CA THR A 155 -10.91 -28.37 36.44
C THR A 155 -10.99 -28.64 37.94
N ALA A 156 -11.00 -27.59 38.77
CA ALA A 156 -11.12 -27.70 40.23
C ALA A 156 -12.57 -27.70 40.74
N ASN A 157 -13.56 -27.40 39.89
CA ASN A 157 -14.96 -27.25 40.30
C ASN A 157 -15.93 -27.94 39.33
N GLY A 158 -16.16 -29.23 39.54
CA GLY A 158 -17.40 -29.91 39.15
C GLY A 158 -17.36 -30.72 37.85
N GLY A 159 -17.40 -32.04 38.01
CA GLY A 159 -18.10 -32.89 37.05
C GLY A 159 -19.61 -32.72 37.23
N HIS A 160 -20.34 -32.43 36.15
CA HIS A 160 -21.67 -32.97 35.86
C HIS A 160 -22.06 -32.65 34.41
N SER A 161 -22.71 -33.61 33.78
CA SER A 161 -23.15 -33.64 32.38
C SER A 161 -24.31 -32.69 32.09
N SER A 162 -24.47 -32.23 30.84
CA SER A 162 -25.75 -32.29 30.11
C SER A 162 -25.61 -31.80 28.67
N SER A 163 -26.24 -32.55 27.78
CA SER A 163 -26.36 -32.35 26.33
C SER A 163 -27.46 -31.37 25.93
N ASN A 164 -27.65 -31.25 24.60
CA ASN A 164 -28.79 -30.72 23.84
C ASN A 164 -28.88 -29.20 23.69
N ASP A 165 -29.37 -28.61 22.60
CA ASP A 165 -29.80 -29.08 21.28
C ASP A 165 -29.83 -27.84 20.35
N SER A 166 -29.93 -28.13 19.06
CA SER A 166 -30.15 -27.33 17.85
C SER A 166 -31.02 -26.06 17.96
N ASP A 167 -30.69 -25.04 17.15
CA ASP A 167 -31.69 -24.15 16.54
C ASP A 167 -31.15 -23.59 15.20
N GLU A 168 -31.75 -24.01 14.09
CA GLU A 168 -31.54 -23.44 12.75
C GLU A 168 -32.45 -22.22 12.59
N GLY A 169 -31.84 -21.02 12.55
CA GLY A 169 -32.53 -19.76 12.29
C GLY A 169 -31.88 -18.99 11.14
N ASP A 170 -32.58 -18.98 10.00
CA ASP A 170 -32.39 -18.18 8.80
C ASP A 170 -32.01 -16.72 9.10
N LYS A 171 -30.78 -16.29 8.73
CA LYS A 171 -30.31 -14.89 8.88
C LYS A 171 -29.29 -14.50 7.81
N SER A 172 -29.79 -14.22 6.61
CA SER A 172 -28.98 -13.71 5.49
C SER A 172 -28.44 -12.29 5.72
N ASP A 173 -29.05 -11.47 6.60
CA ASP A 173 -28.64 -10.07 6.85
C ASP A 173 -27.71 -9.84 8.08
N GLU A 174 -27.70 -10.74 9.08
CA GLU A 174 -26.70 -10.67 10.17
C GLU A 174 -25.31 -11.06 9.69
N ASN A 175 -25.23 -11.80 8.58
CA ASN A 175 -23.98 -12.30 8.05
C ASN A 175 -23.07 -11.17 7.53
N GLN A 176 -23.62 -10.11 6.91
CA GLN A 176 -22.80 -8.97 6.47
C GLN A 176 -22.25 -8.13 7.64
N LYS A 177 -23.06 -7.86 8.68
CA LYS A 177 -22.59 -7.13 9.87
C LYS A 177 -21.58 -7.96 10.68
N SER A 178 -21.80 -9.28 10.77
CA SER A 178 -20.89 -10.27 11.35
C SER A 178 -19.57 -10.34 10.58
N VAL A 179 -19.62 -10.38 9.25
CA VAL A 179 -18.42 -10.37 8.39
C VAL A 179 -17.66 -9.06 8.54
N GLN A 180 -18.33 -7.91 8.55
CA GLN A 180 -17.68 -6.61 8.78
C GLN A 180 -17.06 -6.48 10.17
N THR A 181 -17.71 -6.99 11.22
CA THR A 181 -17.13 -7.01 12.56
C THR A 181 -15.99 -8.00 12.68
N LYS A 182 -16.07 -9.18 12.04
CA LYS A 182 -14.97 -10.15 11.93
C LYS A 182 -13.80 -9.56 11.14
N LEU A 183 -14.04 -8.83 10.05
CA LEU A 183 -13.02 -8.10 9.28
C LEU A 183 -12.39 -6.98 10.10
N LYS A 184 -13.19 -6.17 10.81
CA LYS A 184 -12.66 -5.13 11.73
C LYS A 184 -11.84 -5.74 12.86
N LYS A 185 -12.27 -6.87 13.41
CA LYS A 185 -11.56 -7.61 14.47
C LYS A 185 -10.29 -8.26 13.95
N ALA A 186 -10.30 -8.83 12.74
CA ALA A 186 -9.13 -9.35 12.05
C ALA A 186 -8.14 -8.24 11.71
N ARG A 187 -8.60 -7.13 11.09
CA ARG A 187 -7.81 -5.91 10.86
C ARG A 187 -7.24 -5.32 12.16
N GLY A 188 -8.00 -5.40 13.26
CA GLY A 188 -7.54 -5.01 14.59
C GLY A 188 -6.46 -5.94 15.16
N ALA A 189 -6.58 -7.25 14.94
CA ALA A 189 -5.59 -8.26 15.35
C ALA A 189 -4.30 -8.19 14.53
N VAL A 190 -4.39 -7.85 13.24
CA VAL A 190 -3.26 -7.59 12.34
C VAL A 190 -2.66 -6.19 12.58
N GLY A 191 -3.33 -5.34 13.38
CA GLY A 191 -2.87 -3.99 13.72
C GLY A 191 -3.07 -2.98 12.57
N GLU A 192 -3.84 -3.31 11.55
CA GLU A 192 -4.18 -2.44 10.42
C GLU A 192 -5.18 -1.35 10.82
N GLY A 193 -6.10 -1.63 11.74
CA GLY A 193 -7.21 -0.73 12.10
C GLY A 193 -6.87 0.50 12.95
N ARG A 194 -5.60 0.76 13.27
CA ARG A 194 -5.14 1.93 14.07
C ARG A 194 -4.25 2.90 13.29
N ARG A 195 -4.05 2.65 12.01
CA ARG A 195 -3.05 3.35 11.18
C ARG A 195 -3.72 4.54 10.51
N HIS A 196 -3.10 5.72 10.50
CA HIS A 196 -3.58 6.83 9.69
C HIS A 196 -3.39 6.46 8.22
N VAL A 197 -4.49 6.30 7.50
CA VAL A 197 -4.51 5.79 6.13
C VAL A 197 -4.40 6.99 5.18
N SER A 198 -3.31 7.09 4.42
CA SER A 198 -3.16 8.09 3.36
C SER A 198 -4.22 7.86 2.27
N TRP A 199 -4.56 8.89 1.51
CA TRP A 199 -5.60 8.84 0.47
C TRP A 199 -5.36 7.82 -0.65
N ILE A 200 -4.14 7.28 -0.75
CA ILE A 200 -3.74 6.28 -1.74
C ILE A 200 -4.15 4.85 -1.36
N TRP A 201 -4.75 4.61 -0.20
CA TRP A 201 -5.09 3.28 0.35
C TRP A 201 -6.60 3.02 0.43
#